data_AF-A0A193SJZ3-F1
#
_entry.id   AF-A0A193SJZ3-F1
#
_cell.length_a   1.000
_cell.length_b   1.000
_cell.length_c   1.000
_cell.angle_alpha   90.00
_cell.angle_beta   90.00
_cell.angle_gamma   90.00
#
_symmetry.space_group_name_H-M   'P 1'
#
loop_
_entity.id
_entity.type
_entity.pdbx_description
1 polymer ?
#
loop_
_entity_poly.entity_id
_entity_poly.type
_entity_poly.pdbx_seq_one_letter_code
_entity_poly.pdbx_strand_id
1 'polypeptide(L)'
;MATDEQEPYTQEHLAAVIRNAVAYVANEAVVLGNYERIQTDQFPQLWPPNDDGQFDKRMNLVVRHLGGPPEHYLLRTGETAPLGDLYPETSMAEVFDVFKRARKSVIRAHLFMVGSKMLIEQPEMIEQPESPEVAAFLVKNAQAAFWEHAEAAYIRLYSFWDRIGQVLDFAFFNIRKFDHNGFNAVMNRIYWNAYPMNSSLGKSISWKQLRNFQNSNNEDGLQFLLQRRNLLIHSLHLHPLKEEEEDVFKSQFNHLDAAHREKIRPHDPAHEVEILIGQLNKASLLFRDFLTLVELSPSRKYVHQSSI
;
A
#
# COMPACT_ATOMS: atom_id res chain seq x y z
N MET A 1 55.62 -7.99 -8.64
CA MET A 1 54.62 -7.03 -9.16
C MET A 1 53.99 -7.67 -10.37
N ALA A 2 52.92 -8.45 -10.17
CA ALA A 2 52.11 -8.97 -11.26
C ALA A 2 51.10 -7.87 -11.60
N THR A 3 51.17 -7.38 -12.83
CA THR A 3 50.23 -6.43 -13.39
C THR A 3 48.87 -7.12 -13.55
N ASP A 4 47.86 -6.61 -12.84
CA ASP A 4 46.45 -6.85 -13.16
C ASP A 4 46.21 -6.40 -14.60
N GLU A 5 46.25 -7.34 -15.54
CA GLU A 5 45.70 -7.15 -16.87
C GLU A 5 44.17 -7.14 -16.72
N GLN A 6 43.61 -5.95 -16.51
CA GLN A 6 42.18 -5.73 -16.67
C GLN A 6 41.82 -6.01 -18.13
N GLU A 7 41.20 -7.17 -18.38
CA GLU A 7 40.59 -7.46 -19.68
C GLU A 7 39.70 -6.29 -20.12
N PRO A 8 39.80 -5.82 -21.38
CA PRO A 8 38.96 -4.74 -21.85
C PRO A 8 37.50 -5.20 -21.84
N TYR A 9 36.63 -4.46 -21.15
CA TYR A 9 35.18 -4.69 -21.16
C TYR A 9 34.67 -4.76 -22.61
N THR A 10 34.38 -5.96 -23.08
CA THR A 10 33.89 -6.18 -24.46
C THR A 10 32.43 -5.77 -24.56
N GLN A 11 31.98 -5.40 -25.77
CA GLN A 11 30.56 -5.09 -26.02
C GLN A 11 29.64 -6.25 -25.59
N GLU A 12 30.12 -7.49 -25.66
CA GLU A 12 29.41 -8.67 -25.19
C GLU A 12 29.23 -8.68 -23.67
N HIS A 13 30.25 -8.28 -22.89
CA HIS A 13 30.13 -8.11 -21.44
C HIS A 13 29.13 -7.01 -21.08
N LEU A 14 29.19 -5.86 -21.76
CA LEU A 14 28.23 -4.78 -21.56
C LEU A 14 26.80 -5.23 -21.88
N ALA A 15 26.60 -5.90 -23.01
CA ALA A 15 25.30 -6.44 -23.42
C ALA A 15 24.77 -7.46 -22.41
N ALA A 16 25.62 -8.33 -21.86
CA ALA A 16 25.24 -9.29 -20.83
C ALA A 16 24.81 -8.61 -19.53
N VAL A 17 25.55 -7.61 -19.06
CA VAL A 17 25.19 -6.83 -17.85
C VAL A 17 23.87 -6.10 -18.04
N ILE A 18 23.67 -5.41 -19.17
CA ILE A 18 22.42 -4.70 -19.47
C ILE A 18 21.26 -5.69 -19.54
N ARG A 19 21.43 -6.82 -20.24
CA ARG A 19 20.40 -7.86 -20.33
C ARG A 19 20.02 -8.39 -18.95
N ASN A 20 20.98 -8.65 -18.08
CA ASN A 20 20.71 -9.15 -16.73
C ASN A 20 19.96 -8.10 -15.89
N ALA A 21 20.35 -6.82 -15.96
CA ALA A 21 19.66 -5.74 -15.28
C ALA A 21 18.21 -5.55 -15.78
N VAL A 22 18.00 -5.58 -17.10
CA VAL A 22 16.66 -5.47 -17.70
C VAL A 22 15.81 -6.70 -17.36
N ALA A 23 16.37 -7.91 -17.42
CA ALA A 23 15.67 -9.14 -17.09
C ALA A 23 15.23 -9.16 -15.63
N TYR A 24 16.05 -8.65 -14.70
CA TYR A 24 15.70 -8.52 -13.29
C TYR A 24 14.43 -7.68 -13.08
N VAL A 25 14.32 -6.54 -13.76
CA VAL A 25 13.15 -5.65 -13.64
C VAL A 25 11.94 -6.19 -14.43
N ALA A 26 12.17 -6.67 -15.66
CA ALA A 26 11.09 -7.12 -16.55
C ALA A 26 10.39 -8.38 -16.04
N ASN A 27 11.13 -9.28 -15.39
CA ASN A 27 10.58 -10.55 -14.89
C ASN A 27 9.92 -10.42 -13.50
N GLU A 28 10.02 -9.27 -12.85
CA GLU A 28 9.57 -9.09 -11.48
C GLU A 28 8.09 -9.46 -11.29
N ALA A 29 7.22 -9.06 -12.21
CA ALA A 29 5.80 -9.39 -12.15
C ALA A 29 5.55 -10.91 -12.20
N VAL A 30 6.36 -11.64 -12.95
CA VAL A 30 6.30 -13.11 -13.05
C VAL A 30 6.80 -13.75 -11.76
N VAL A 31 7.92 -13.27 -11.22
CA VAL A 31 8.50 -13.78 -9.97
C VAL A 31 7.53 -13.59 -8.80
N LEU A 32 6.98 -12.38 -8.63
CA LEU A 32 6.01 -12.09 -7.58
C LEU A 32 4.74 -12.95 -7.74
N GLY A 33 4.25 -13.13 -8.96
CA GLY A 33 3.08 -13.97 -9.24
C GLY A 33 3.31 -15.45 -8.93
N ASN A 34 4.48 -15.98 -9.25
CA ASN A 34 4.85 -17.36 -8.91
C ASN A 34 5.01 -17.55 -7.40
N TYR A 35 5.65 -16.58 -6.73
CA TYR A 35 5.81 -16.64 -5.28
C TYR A 35 4.48 -16.59 -4.55
N GLU A 36 3.56 -15.72 -4.98
CA GLU A 36 2.21 -15.63 -4.44
C GLU A 36 1.43 -16.94 -4.59
N ARG A 37 1.57 -17.63 -5.74
CA ARG A 37 0.95 -18.95 -5.94
C ARG A 37 1.46 -20.01 -4.97
N ILE A 38 2.73 -19.94 -4.59
CA ILE A 38 3.32 -20.86 -3.60
C ILE A 38 2.80 -20.49 -2.20
N GLN A 39 2.79 -19.20 -1.86
CA GLN A 39 2.28 -18.67 -0.59
C GLN A 39 0.77 -18.41 -0.64
N THR A 40 0.01 -19.44 -1.00
CA THR A 40 -1.45 -19.36 -1.12
C THR A 40 -2.05 -18.87 0.20
N ASP A 41 -3.03 -17.98 0.11
CA ASP A 41 -3.76 -17.36 1.24
C ASP A 41 -2.97 -16.41 2.16
N GLN A 42 -1.67 -16.22 1.94
CA GLN A 42 -0.87 -15.34 2.79
C GLN A 42 -1.12 -13.85 2.51
N PHE A 43 -1.38 -13.50 1.25
CA PHE A 43 -1.55 -12.11 0.81
C PHE A 43 -2.99 -11.86 0.37
N PRO A 44 -3.81 -11.16 1.16
CA PRO A 44 -5.23 -10.98 0.86
C PRO A 44 -5.44 -10.09 -0.37
N GLN A 45 -6.59 -10.24 -1.01
CA GLN A 45 -7.08 -9.37 -2.07
C GLN A 45 -8.28 -8.55 -1.56
N LEU A 46 -8.69 -7.49 -2.25
CA LEU A 46 -9.86 -6.69 -1.84
C LEU A 46 -11.19 -7.42 -2.08
N TRP A 47 -11.20 -8.38 -3.00
CA TRP A 47 -12.34 -9.21 -3.32
C TRP A 47 -12.12 -10.63 -2.77
N PRO A 48 -13.20 -11.34 -2.38
CA PRO A 48 -13.09 -12.69 -1.86
C PRO A 48 -12.61 -13.68 -2.93
N PRO A 49 -11.89 -14.75 -2.53
CA PRO A 49 -11.56 -15.83 -3.44
C PRO A 49 -12.84 -16.51 -3.93
N ASN A 50 -12.89 -16.83 -5.24
CA ASN A 50 -14.05 -17.44 -5.91
C ASN A 50 -15.32 -16.56 -5.98
N ASP A 51 -15.18 -15.24 -6.06
CA ASP A 51 -16.31 -14.33 -6.32
C ASP A 51 -16.97 -14.63 -7.68
N ASP A 52 -18.28 -14.83 -7.69
CA ASP A 52 -19.12 -15.06 -8.88
C ASP A 52 -19.50 -13.74 -9.60
N GLY A 53 -18.66 -12.71 -9.46
CA GLY A 53 -18.88 -11.34 -9.95
C GLY A 53 -19.79 -10.49 -9.06
N GLN A 54 -20.08 -10.91 -7.83
CA GLN A 54 -20.87 -10.13 -6.88
C GLN A 54 -20.11 -8.90 -6.41
N PHE A 55 -18.79 -9.02 -6.24
CA PHE A 55 -17.93 -7.89 -5.93
C PHE A 55 -17.99 -6.83 -7.03
N ASP A 56 -17.86 -7.24 -8.30
CA ASP A 56 -17.93 -6.33 -9.44
C ASP A 56 -19.30 -5.68 -9.57
N LYS A 57 -20.39 -6.44 -9.35
CA LYS A 57 -21.76 -5.88 -9.28
C LYS A 57 -21.87 -4.82 -8.19
N ARG A 58 -21.42 -5.12 -6.97
CA ARG A 58 -21.44 -4.15 -5.86
C ARG A 58 -20.61 -2.91 -6.18
N MET A 59 -19.44 -3.10 -6.76
CA MET A 59 -18.57 -1.99 -7.16
C MET A 59 -19.25 -1.07 -8.17
N ASN A 60 -19.87 -1.65 -9.20
CA ASN A 60 -20.63 -0.89 -10.19
C ASN A 60 -21.81 -0.13 -9.56
N LEU A 61 -22.48 -0.71 -8.55
CA LEU A 61 -23.53 -0.03 -7.81
C LEU A 61 -22.98 1.14 -6.97
N VAL A 62 -21.85 0.95 -6.29
CA VAL A 62 -21.17 2.00 -5.51
C VAL A 62 -20.74 3.15 -6.41
N VAL A 63 -20.11 2.87 -7.55
CA VAL A 63 -19.72 3.89 -8.53
C VAL A 63 -20.95 4.64 -9.04
N ARG A 64 -22.03 3.93 -9.39
CA ARG A 64 -23.30 4.57 -9.80
C ARG A 64 -23.90 5.44 -8.68
N HIS A 65 -23.81 5.00 -7.43
CA HIS A 65 -24.31 5.74 -6.26
C HIS A 65 -23.55 7.05 -6.04
N LEU A 66 -22.23 7.02 -6.25
CA LEU A 66 -21.35 8.20 -6.24
C LEU A 66 -21.61 9.18 -7.39
N GLY A 67 -22.50 8.84 -8.32
CA GLY A 67 -22.75 9.61 -9.52
C GLY A 67 -21.86 9.14 -10.67
N GLY A 68 -22.33 9.35 -11.88
CA GLY A 68 -21.64 9.03 -13.11
C GLY A 68 -22.31 9.78 -14.25
N PRO A 69 -21.89 9.59 -15.49
CA PRO A 69 -22.58 10.19 -16.63
C PRO A 69 -24.08 9.87 -16.57
N PRO A 70 -24.96 10.85 -16.85
CA PRO A 70 -26.38 10.59 -17.00
C PRO A 70 -26.59 9.56 -18.11
N GLU A 71 -27.56 8.68 -17.93
CA GLU A 71 -27.86 7.62 -18.91
C GLU A 71 -28.43 8.19 -20.22
N HIS A 72 -29.01 9.39 -20.15
CA HIS A 72 -29.63 10.07 -21.28
C HIS A 72 -29.25 11.56 -21.28
N TYR A 73 -28.93 12.09 -22.46
CA TYR A 73 -28.76 13.52 -22.69
C TYR A 73 -29.91 14.02 -23.58
N LEU A 74 -30.55 15.11 -23.17
CA LEU A 74 -31.47 15.85 -24.04
C LEU A 74 -30.62 16.82 -24.88
N LEU A 75 -30.42 16.50 -26.15
CA LEU A 75 -29.58 17.27 -27.08
C LEU A 75 -30.45 17.95 -28.12
N ARG A 76 -30.11 19.18 -28.51
CA ARG A 76 -30.71 19.80 -29.70
C ARG A 76 -30.10 19.20 -30.97
N THR A 77 -30.82 19.29 -32.09
CA THR A 77 -30.35 18.76 -33.38
C THR A 77 -28.98 19.32 -33.74
N GLY A 78 -27.99 18.44 -33.90
CA GLY A 78 -26.61 18.81 -34.24
C GLY A 78 -25.66 18.99 -33.04
N GLU A 79 -26.13 18.84 -31.80
CA GLU A 79 -25.28 18.88 -30.60
C GLU A 79 -24.72 17.50 -30.26
N THR A 80 -23.50 17.47 -29.73
CA THR A 80 -22.87 16.27 -29.16
C THR A 80 -23.08 16.23 -27.65
N ALA A 81 -23.24 15.03 -27.10
CA ALA A 81 -23.30 14.86 -25.65
C ALA A 81 -22.04 15.45 -24.98
N PRO A 82 -22.18 16.17 -23.86
CA PRO A 82 -21.03 16.62 -23.08
C PRO A 82 -20.28 15.41 -22.51
N LEU A 83 -18.99 15.56 -22.29
CA LEU A 83 -18.16 14.53 -21.67
C LEU A 83 -18.74 14.16 -20.28
N GLY A 84 -18.87 12.86 -20.04
CA GLY A 84 -19.34 12.32 -18.78
C GLY A 84 -18.41 12.65 -17.62
N ASP A 85 -18.96 12.80 -16.42
CA ASP A 85 -18.17 12.90 -15.19
C ASP A 85 -17.60 11.52 -14.82
N LEU A 86 -16.34 11.29 -15.18
CA LEU A 86 -15.61 10.04 -14.90
C LEU A 86 -14.93 10.04 -13.52
N TYR A 87 -15.12 11.08 -12.70
CA TYR A 87 -14.43 11.21 -11.42
C TYR A 87 -14.67 9.99 -10.51
N PRO A 88 -15.91 9.52 -10.29
CA PRO A 88 -16.14 8.40 -9.38
C PRO A 88 -15.51 7.08 -9.83
N GLU A 89 -15.54 6.81 -11.14
CA GLU A 89 -14.86 5.66 -11.76
C GLU A 89 -13.35 5.77 -11.57
N THR A 90 -12.77 6.93 -11.88
CA THR A 90 -11.32 7.17 -11.79
C THR A 90 -10.82 7.09 -10.35
N SER A 91 -11.54 7.71 -9.40
CA SER A 91 -11.18 7.66 -7.97
C SER A 91 -11.23 6.24 -7.41
N MET A 92 -12.25 5.46 -7.79
CA MET A 92 -12.32 4.04 -7.38
C MET A 92 -11.22 3.21 -8.03
N ALA A 93 -10.94 3.40 -9.33
CA ALA A 93 -9.83 2.73 -10.01
C ALA A 93 -8.48 3.02 -9.32
N GLU A 94 -8.25 4.26 -8.89
CA GLU A 94 -7.03 4.64 -8.18
C GLU A 94 -6.90 3.93 -6.83
N VAL A 95 -7.99 3.73 -6.09
CA VAL A 95 -7.99 2.92 -4.86
C VAL A 95 -7.47 1.50 -5.13
N PHE A 96 -7.93 0.86 -6.21
CA PHE A 96 -7.44 -0.47 -6.60
C PHE A 96 -5.98 -0.45 -7.01
N ASP A 97 -5.55 0.54 -7.78
CA ASP A 97 -4.18 0.64 -8.25
C ASP A 97 -3.19 0.87 -7.10
N VAL A 98 -3.55 1.73 -6.15
CA VAL A 98 -2.73 1.97 -4.96
C VAL A 98 -2.72 0.72 -4.06
N PHE A 99 -3.84 0.02 -3.89
CA PHE A 99 -3.86 -1.26 -3.18
C PHE A 99 -2.96 -2.30 -3.84
N LYS A 100 -3.03 -2.48 -5.16
CA LYS A 100 -2.17 -3.41 -5.92
C LYS A 100 -0.69 -3.09 -5.71
N ARG A 101 -0.32 -1.80 -5.73
CA ARG A 101 1.07 -1.35 -5.45
C ARG A 101 1.48 -1.63 -4.02
N ALA A 102 0.63 -1.35 -3.04
CA ALA A 102 0.88 -1.65 -1.63
C ALA A 102 1.09 -3.14 -1.41
N ARG A 103 0.16 -3.97 -1.93
CA ARG A 103 0.23 -5.43 -1.89
C ARG A 103 1.52 -5.98 -2.49
N LYS A 104 1.89 -5.55 -3.70
CA LYS A 104 3.17 -5.96 -4.33
C LYS A 104 4.38 -5.59 -3.46
N SER A 105 4.32 -4.49 -2.72
CA SER A 105 5.41 -4.07 -1.83
C SER A 105 5.52 -4.94 -0.59
N VAL A 106 4.39 -5.34 -0.01
CA VAL A 106 4.35 -6.32 1.09
C VAL A 106 4.91 -7.66 0.63
N ILE A 107 4.51 -8.13 -0.57
CA ILE A 107 5.02 -9.39 -1.14
C ILE A 107 6.54 -9.30 -1.35
N ARG A 108 7.07 -8.19 -1.87
CA ARG A 108 8.51 -7.97 -2.01
C ARG A 108 9.22 -8.03 -0.66
N ALA A 109 8.73 -7.30 0.35
CA ALA A 109 9.32 -7.32 1.69
C ALA A 109 9.36 -8.75 2.26
N HIS A 110 8.26 -9.50 2.16
CA HIS A 110 8.21 -10.90 2.58
C HIS A 110 9.18 -11.77 1.78
N LEU A 111 9.23 -11.62 0.45
CA LEU A 111 10.14 -12.38 -0.43
C LEU A 111 11.62 -12.15 -0.06
N PHE A 112 12.03 -10.90 0.20
CA PHE A 112 13.40 -10.58 0.59
C PHE A 112 13.74 -11.04 2.01
N MET A 113 12.77 -10.99 2.94
CA MET A 113 12.94 -11.58 4.27
C MET A 113 13.17 -13.10 4.17
N VAL A 114 12.29 -13.82 3.46
CA VAL A 114 12.43 -15.27 3.28
C VAL A 114 13.70 -15.62 2.49
N GLY A 115 13.98 -14.89 1.41
CA GLY A 115 15.17 -15.12 0.58
C GLY A 115 16.48 -14.87 1.34
N SER A 116 16.57 -13.79 2.11
CA SER A 116 17.75 -13.53 2.95
C SER A 116 17.93 -14.58 4.03
N LYS A 117 16.84 -15.06 4.65
CA LYS A 117 16.87 -16.18 5.60
C LYS A 117 17.35 -17.47 4.94
N MET A 118 16.84 -17.81 3.75
CA MET A 118 17.28 -19.00 3.00
C MET A 118 18.75 -18.93 2.61
N LEU A 119 19.26 -17.75 2.20
CA LEU A 119 20.68 -17.58 1.88
C LEU A 119 21.61 -17.87 3.07
N ILE A 120 21.13 -17.66 4.30
CA ILE A 120 21.91 -17.86 5.53
C ILE A 120 21.74 -19.28 6.08
N GLU A 121 20.49 -19.75 6.15
CA GLU A 121 20.14 -20.99 6.85
C GLU A 121 20.17 -22.23 5.94
N GLN A 122 19.98 -22.06 4.63
CA GLN A 122 19.91 -23.14 3.63
C GLN A 122 20.68 -22.76 2.35
N PRO A 123 21.98 -22.45 2.46
CA PRO A 123 22.78 -21.99 1.33
C PRO A 123 22.83 -23.01 0.17
N GLU A 124 22.61 -24.30 0.44
CA GLU A 124 22.56 -25.37 -0.55
C GLU A 124 21.34 -25.31 -1.50
N MET A 125 20.27 -24.59 -1.12
CA MET A 125 19.06 -24.45 -1.92
C MET A 125 19.15 -23.32 -2.95
N ILE A 126 20.22 -22.52 -2.89
CA ILE A 126 20.43 -21.35 -3.75
C ILE A 126 21.82 -21.48 -4.37
N GLU A 127 21.95 -21.27 -5.68
CA GLU A 127 23.27 -21.22 -6.31
C GLU A 127 24.09 -20.07 -5.70
N GLN A 128 25.09 -20.42 -4.90
CA GLN A 128 25.96 -19.45 -4.25
C GLN A 128 27.09 -19.03 -5.19
N PRO A 129 27.51 -17.76 -5.15
CA PRO A 129 28.73 -17.33 -5.81
C PRO A 129 29.94 -18.15 -5.31
N GLU A 130 30.86 -18.50 -6.20
CA GLU A 130 32.09 -19.24 -5.83
C GLU A 130 32.98 -18.45 -4.87
N SER A 131 32.91 -17.12 -4.91
CA SER A 131 33.67 -16.25 -4.02
C SER A 131 32.93 -16.01 -2.68
N PRO A 132 33.54 -16.32 -1.52
CA PRO A 132 32.96 -16.05 -0.21
C PRO A 132 32.66 -14.57 0.04
N GLU A 133 33.47 -13.65 -0.52
CA GLU A 133 33.24 -12.21 -0.40
C GLU A 133 31.97 -11.78 -1.16
N VAL A 134 31.76 -12.34 -2.35
CA VAL A 134 30.58 -12.06 -3.17
C VAL A 134 29.33 -12.66 -2.52
N ALA A 135 29.43 -13.86 -1.93
CA ALA A 135 28.34 -14.48 -1.18
C ALA A 135 27.95 -13.64 0.06
N ALA A 136 28.94 -13.18 0.84
CA ALA A 136 28.68 -12.29 1.98
C ALA A 136 28.07 -10.95 1.56
N PHE A 137 28.53 -10.39 0.43
CA PHE A 137 27.95 -9.19 -0.16
C PHE A 137 26.49 -9.42 -0.59
N LEU A 138 26.17 -10.56 -1.21
CA LEU A 138 24.80 -10.91 -1.60
C LEU A 138 23.86 -10.96 -0.40
N VAL A 139 24.25 -11.64 0.68
CA VAL A 139 23.46 -11.72 1.93
C VAL A 139 23.19 -10.33 2.48
N LYS A 140 24.23 -9.49 2.60
CA LYS A 140 24.12 -8.12 3.11
C LYS A 140 23.16 -7.28 2.27
N ASN A 141 23.23 -7.36 0.95
CA ASN A 141 22.33 -6.60 0.06
C ASN A 141 20.90 -7.14 0.12
N ALA A 142 20.70 -8.45 0.22
CA ALA A 142 19.36 -9.02 0.39
C ALA A 142 18.69 -8.54 1.68
N GLN A 143 19.45 -8.49 2.78
CA GLN A 143 18.99 -7.95 4.05
C GLN A 143 18.71 -6.44 3.98
N ALA A 144 19.55 -5.66 3.30
CA ALA A 144 19.31 -4.22 3.10
C ALA A 144 18.06 -3.96 2.25
N ALA A 145 17.89 -4.69 1.15
CA ALA A 145 16.74 -4.60 0.26
C ALA A 145 15.41 -4.95 0.96
N PHE A 146 15.44 -5.89 1.92
CA PHE A 146 14.27 -6.15 2.78
C PHE A 146 13.76 -4.86 3.44
N TRP A 147 14.65 -4.11 4.10
CA TRP A 147 14.29 -2.89 4.82
C TRP A 147 13.75 -1.80 3.88
N GLU A 148 14.38 -1.60 2.72
CA GLU A 148 13.88 -0.66 1.71
C GLU A 148 12.47 -1.02 1.22
N HIS A 149 12.21 -2.31 1.02
CA HIS A 149 10.89 -2.78 0.62
C HIS A 149 9.85 -2.69 1.75
N ALA A 150 10.26 -2.92 2.99
CA ALA A 150 9.39 -2.74 4.16
C ALA A 150 8.99 -1.26 4.33
N GLU A 151 9.93 -0.32 4.21
CA GLU A 151 9.66 1.12 4.23
C GLU A 151 8.66 1.52 3.14
N ALA A 152 8.91 1.07 1.91
CA ALA A 152 8.02 1.34 0.78
C ALA A 152 6.63 0.72 0.99
N ALA A 153 6.53 -0.45 1.63
CA ALA A 153 5.27 -1.09 1.94
C ALA A 153 4.45 -0.29 2.96
N TYR A 154 5.05 0.17 4.06
CA TYR A 154 4.36 1.01 5.05
C TYR A 154 3.79 2.30 4.43
N ILE A 155 4.61 3.00 3.64
CA ILE A 155 4.17 4.24 2.98
C ILE A 155 2.98 3.95 2.04
N ARG A 156 3.09 2.92 1.20
CA ARG A 156 2.05 2.58 0.22
C ARG A 156 0.77 2.05 0.86
N LEU A 157 0.86 1.30 1.96
CA LEU A 157 -0.30 0.88 2.76
C LEU A 157 -1.04 2.10 3.33
N TYR A 158 -0.31 3.10 3.83
CA TYR A 158 -0.95 4.33 4.29
C TYR A 158 -1.59 5.12 3.13
N SER A 159 -0.90 5.22 1.99
CA SER A 159 -1.43 5.89 0.79
C SER A 159 -2.73 5.27 0.28
N PHE A 160 -2.91 3.95 0.43
CA PHE A 160 -4.19 3.29 0.14
C PHE A 160 -5.32 3.89 0.97
N TRP A 161 -5.11 4.06 2.28
CA TRP A 161 -6.09 4.70 3.14
C TRP A 161 -6.34 6.16 2.75
N ASP A 162 -5.33 6.92 2.36
CA ASP A 162 -5.54 8.27 1.83
C ASP A 162 -6.49 8.30 0.62
N ARG A 163 -6.38 7.34 -0.30
CA ARG A 163 -7.32 7.20 -1.43
C ARG A 163 -8.73 6.83 -0.98
N ILE A 164 -8.87 5.94 0.00
CA ILE A 164 -10.17 5.65 0.64
C ILE A 164 -10.77 6.95 1.23
N GLY A 165 -9.95 7.75 1.91
CA GLY A 165 -10.33 9.05 2.44
C GLY A 165 -10.86 10.00 1.36
N GLN A 166 -10.20 10.07 0.21
CA GLN A 166 -10.62 10.91 -0.91
C GLN A 166 -12.00 10.51 -1.47
N VAL A 167 -12.25 9.20 -1.63
CA VAL A 167 -13.57 8.72 -2.05
C VAL A 167 -14.63 9.09 -1.02
N LEU A 168 -14.33 8.96 0.27
CA LEU A 168 -15.26 9.34 1.35
C LEU A 168 -15.50 10.85 1.41
N ASP A 169 -14.48 11.67 1.17
CA ASP A 169 -14.60 13.13 1.15
C ASP A 169 -15.51 13.59 0.00
N PHE A 170 -15.37 12.92 -1.15
CA PHE A 170 -16.30 13.10 -2.25
C PHE A 170 -17.71 12.60 -1.90
N ALA A 171 -17.85 11.37 -1.40
CA ALA A 171 -19.14 10.75 -1.09
C ALA A 171 -19.99 11.62 -0.15
N PHE A 172 -19.42 12.09 0.95
CA PHE A 172 -20.14 12.83 1.99
C PHE A 172 -20.18 14.34 1.76
N PHE A 173 -19.17 14.94 1.12
CA PHE A 173 -19.02 16.41 1.06
C PHE A 173 -18.86 16.99 -0.35
N ASN A 174 -18.85 16.16 -1.40
CA ASN A 174 -18.64 16.60 -2.78
C ASN A 174 -17.29 17.28 -3.03
N ILE A 175 -16.28 16.95 -2.22
CA ILE A 175 -14.94 17.51 -2.38
C ILE A 175 -14.15 16.63 -3.35
N ARG A 176 -13.72 17.22 -4.47
CA ARG A 176 -13.00 16.55 -5.58
C ARG A 176 -11.49 16.79 -5.58
N LYS A 177 -10.94 17.34 -4.50
CA LYS A 177 -9.53 17.72 -4.44
C LYS A 177 -8.68 16.50 -4.08
N PHE A 178 -7.87 16.04 -5.03
CA PHE A 178 -6.83 15.03 -4.79
C PHE A 178 -5.82 15.55 -3.75
N ASP A 179 -5.36 14.64 -2.88
CA ASP A 179 -4.31 14.84 -1.88
C ASP A 179 -4.55 15.93 -0.83
N HIS A 180 -5.78 16.40 -0.66
CA HIS A 180 -6.07 17.45 0.33
C HIS A 180 -6.30 16.91 1.75
N ASN A 181 -7.03 15.80 1.91
CA ASN A 181 -7.35 15.22 3.21
C ASN A 181 -7.13 13.70 3.19
N GLY A 182 -6.36 13.18 4.15
CA GLY A 182 -6.21 11.75 4.36
C GLY A 182 -7.39 11.12 5.11
N PHE A 183 -7.42 9.79 5.17
CA PHE A 183 -8.52 9.02 5.79
C PHE A 183 -8.92 9.51 7.19
N ASN A 184 -7.92 9.74 8.06
CA ASN A 184 -8.15 10.14 9.44
C ASN A 184 -8.92 11.48 9.52
N ALA A 185 -8.50 12.48 8.75
CA ALA A 185 -9.15 13.79 8.73
C ALA A 185 -10.59 13.71 8.19
N VAL A 186 -10.80 12.93 7.13
CA VAL A 186 -12.13 12.76 6.51
C VAL A 186 -13.08 12.04 7.46
N MET A 187 -12.65 10.96 8.11
CA MET A 187 -13.47 10.24 9.09
C MET A 187 -13.89 11.12 10.27
N ASN A 188 -12.99 12.00 10.75
CA ASN A 188 -13.34 12.98 11.77
C ASN A 188 -14.37 13.99 11.25
N ARG A 189 -14.22 14.46 10.00
CA ARG A 189 -15.20 15.36 9.37
C ARG A 189 -16.58 14.69 9.25
N ILE A 190 -16.63 13.42 8.84
CA ILE A 190 -17.88 12.62 8.80
C ILE A 190 -18.50 12.55 10.19
N TYR A 191 -17.71 12.26 11.22
CA TYR A 191 -18.18 12.20 12.60
C TYR A 191 -18.80 13.52 13.08
N TRP A 192 -18.20 14.67 12.75
CA TRP A 192 -18.71 15.96 13.20
C TRP A 192 -19.89 16.48 12.39
N ASN A 193 -19.97 16.16 11.10
CA ASN A 193 -20.93 16.80 10.18
C ASN A 193 -22.04 15.87 9.70
N ALA A 194 -21.73 14.61 9.39
CA ALA A 194 -22.69 13.67 8.79
C ALA A 194 -23.31 12.71 9.83
N TYR A 195 -22.50 12.23 10.78
CA TYR A 195 -22.95 11.30 11.81
C TYR A 195 -24.13 11.81 12.66
N PRO A 196 -24.18 13.08 13.11
CA PRO A 196 -25.31 13.58 13.91
C PRO A 196 -26.63 13.62 13.13
N MET A 197 -26.56 13.72 11.80
CA MET A 197 -27.71 13.85 10.91
C MET A 197 -28.15 12.52 10.29
N ASN A 198 -27.32 11.47 10.37
CA ASN A 198 -27.57 10.18 9.74
C ASN A 198 -27.64 9.05 10.78
N SER A 199 -28.84 8.72 11.24
CA SER A 199 -29.06 7.67 12.24
C SER A 199 -28.63 6.26 11.77
N SER A 200 -28.67 6.01 10.46
CA SER A 200 -28.20 4.75 9.86
C SER A 200 -26.68 4.60 9.98
N LEU A 201 -25.94 5.71 9.87
CA LEU A 201 -24.49 5.73 10.08
C LEU A 201 -24.15 5.33 11.52
N GLY A 202 -24.87 5.86 12.51
CA GLY A 202 -24.67 5.55 13.92
C GLY A 202 -24.94 4.10 14.31
N LYS A 203 -25.87 3.45 13.61
CA LYS A 203 -26.21 2.03 13.83
C LYS A 203 -25.31 1.08 13.05
N SER A 204 -24.61 1.57 12.02
CA SER A 204 -23.77 0.75 11.15
C SER A 204 -22.58 0.13 11.87
N ILE A 205 -22.42 -1.19 11.73
CA ILE A 205 -21.25 -1.92 12.22
C ILE A 205 -19.99 -1.46 11.46
N SER A 206 -20.11 -1.24 10.15
CA SER A 206 -19.02 -0.78 9.29
C SER A 206 -18.45 0.56 9.75
N TRP A 207 -19.29 1.51 10.15
CA TRP A 207 -18.84 2.77 10.75
C TRP A 207 -18.01 2.54 12.02
N LYS A 208 -18.52 1.70 12.94
CA LYS A 208 -17.83 1.39 14.20
C LYS A 208 -16.48 0.71 13.96
N GLN A 209 -16.42 -0.23 13.03
CA GLN A 209 -15.19 -0.95 12.69
C GLN A 209 -14.13 0.00 12.08
N LEU A 210 -14.52 0.86 11.14
CA LEU A 210 -13.63 1.85 10.56
C LEU A 210 -13.15 2.89 11.59
N ARG A 211 -14.03 3.33 12.50
CA ARG A 211 -13.64 4.22 13.61
C ARG A 211 -12.70 3.55 14.61
N ASN A 212 -12.92 2.29 14.94
CA ASN A 212 -12.04 1.53 15.81
C ASN A 212 -10.65 1.38 15.18
N PHE A 213 -10.59 1.03 13.89
CA PHE A 213 -9.34 0.97 13.14
C PHE A 213 -8.62 2.34 13.08
N GLN A 214 -9.36 3.40 12.79
CA GLN A 214 -8.82 4.76 12.73
C GLN A 214 -8.15 5.18 14.05
N ASN A 215 -8.76 4.87 15.19
CA ASN A 215 -8.30 5.31 16.50
C ASN A 215 -7.35 4.30 17.18
N SER A 216 -7.12 3.14 16.58
CA SER A 216 -6.26 2.10 17.14
C SER A 216 -4.78 2.48 17.02
N ASN A 217 -4.06 2.36 18.13
CA ASN A 217 -2.59 2.44 18.22
C ASN A 217 -1.92 1.07 18.16
N ASN A 218 -2.69 -0.02 18.04
CA ASN A 218 -2.14 -1.35 17.86
C ASN A 218 -1.38 -1.43 16.53
N GLU A 219 -0.51 -2.43 16.37
CA GLU A 219 0.29 -2.65 15.16
C GLU A 219 -0.55 -2.87 13.90
N ASP A 220 -1.81 -3.29 14.05
CA ASP A 220 -2.81 -3.47 12.99
C ASP A 220 -3.76 -2.25 12.85
N GLY A 221 -3.47 -1.14 13.54
CA GLY A 221 -4.26 0.09 13.58
C GLY A 221 -3.72 1.20 12.68
N LEU A 222 -4.56 2.20 12.40
CA LEU A 222 -4.18 3.31 11.53
C LEU A 222 -3.20 4.29 12.20
N GLN A 223 -3.31 4.53 13.52
CA GLN A 223 -2.41 5.49 14.19
C GLN A 223 -0.98 4.97 14.20
N PHE A 224 -0.80 3.67 14.42
CA PHE A 224 0.50 3.01 14.29
C PHE A 224 1.07 3.19 12.89
N LEU A 225 0.27 2.89 11.85
CA LEU A 225 0.69 3.03 10.46
C LEU A 225 1.03 4.48 10.09
N LEU A 226 0.24 5.45 10.57
CA LEU A 226 0.48 6.89 10.39
C LEU A 226 1.80 7.32 11.03
N GLN A 227 2.04 6.92 12.28
CA GLN A 227 3.27 7.25 12.99
C GLN A 227 4.48 6.68 12.26
N ARG A 228 4.45 5.40 11.86
CA ARG A 228 5.52 4.77 11.07
C ARG A 228 5.74 5.50 9.75
N ARG A 229 4.70 5.75 8.96
CA ARG A 229 4.80 6.48 7.68
C ARG A 229 5.40 7.88 7.84
N ASN A 230 4.99 8.63 8.86
CA ASN A 230 5.51 9.98 9.08
C ASN A 230 7.00 9.95 9.45
N LEU A 231 7.42 9.05 10.33
CA LEU A 231 8.83 8.90 10.69
C LEU A 231 9.68 8.54 9.46
N LEU A 232 9.19 7.59 8.63
CA LEU A 232 9.88 7.18 7.40
C LEU A 232 10.01 8.30 6.36
N ILE A 233 8.96 9.07 6.12
CA ILE A 233 8.99 10.18 5.15
C ILE A 233 9.91 11.30 5.62
N HIS A 234 10.04 11.52 6.93
CA HIS A 234 10.96 12.50 7.49
C HIS A 234 12.41 11.98 7.61
N SER A 235 12.81 11.08 6.70
CA SER A 235 14.18 10.58 6.50
C SER A 235 14.72 9.74 7.66
N LEU A 236 13.85 9.08 8.42
CA LEU A 236 14.28 8.05 9.35
C LEU A 236 14.13 6.69 8.68
N HIS A 237 15.18 5.87 8.73
CA HIS A 237 15.14 4.54 8.15
C HIS A 237 14.67 3.49 9.15
N LEU A 238 14.05 2.43 8.64
CA LEU A 238 13.60 1.25 9.39
C LEU A 238 14.76 0.31 9.77
N HIS A 239 15.99 0.61 9.37
CA HIS A 239 17.13 -0.26 9.63
C HIS A 239 17.42 -0.42 11.13
N PRO A 240 17.86 -1.61 11.57
CA PRO A 240 18.36 -1.82 12.92
C PRO A 240 19.47 -0.83 13.24
N LEU A 241 19.52 -0.37 14.48
CA LEU A 241 20.64 0.42 14.96
C LEU A 241 21.90 -0.44 14.86
N LYS A 242 22.93 0.06 14.16
CA LYS A 242 24.27 -0.52 14.30
C LYS A 242 24.68 -0.33 15.76
N GLU A 243 25.12 -1.38 16.42
CA GLU A 243 25.78 -1.25 17.72
C GLU A 243 26.91 -0.21 17.56
N GLU A 244 26.97 0.74 18.49
CA GLU A 244 27.77 1.96 18.40
C GLU A 244 29.21 1.66 17.94
N GLU A 245 29.54 2.01 16.69
CA GLU A 245 30.91 2.43 16.41
C GLU A 245 31.09 3.73 17.20
N GLU A 246 32.10 3.80 18.07
CA GLU A 246 32.39 4.94 18.95
C GLU A 246 32.48 6.25 18.14
N ASP A 247 31.34 6.93 17.97
CA ASP A 247 31.28 8.18 17.24
C ASP A 247 31.85 9.29 18.12
N VAL A 248 33.08 9.70 17.83
CA VAL A 248 33.91 10.67 18.58
C VAL A 248 33.25 12.07 18.67
N PHE A 249 32.17 12.33 17.94
CA PHE A 249 31.43 13.59 17.97
C PHE A 249 29.95 13.41 18.38
N LYS A 250 29.68 13.57 19.67
CA LYS A 250 28.32 13.74 20.20
C LYS A 250 27.78 15.14 19.88
N SER A 251 27.18 15.30 18.71
CA SER A 251 26.36 16.48 18.38
C SER A 251 25.06 16.45 19.21
N GLN A 252 24.58 17.61 19.67
CA GLN A 252 23.30 17.74 20.38
C GLN A 252 22.09 17.26 19.55
N PHE A 253 22.24 17.15 18.23
CA PHE A 253 21.23 16.58 17.32
C PHE A 253 21.16 15.04 17.37
N ASN A 254 22.22 14.34 17.79
CA ASN A 254 22.24 12.88 17.88
C ASN A 254 21.22 12.35 18.90
N HIS A 255 20.92 13.11 19.95
CA HIS A 255 19.93 12.72 20.97
C HIS A 255 18.49 12.81 20.45
N LEU A 256 18.20 13.76 19.57
CA LEU A 256 16.88 13.88 18.93
C LEU A 256 16.69 12.77 17.90
N ASP A 257 17.70 12.46 17.09
CA ASP A 257 17.64 11.35 16.14
C ASP A 257 17.54 10.00 16.84
N ALA A 258 18.28 9.79 17.94
CA ALA A 258 18.16 8.59 18.78
C ALA A 258 16.75 8.44 19.34
N ALA A 259 16.16 9.50 19.92
CA ALA A 259 14.80 9.47 20.45
C ALA A 259 13.73 9.24 19.37
N HIS A 260 13.92 9.75 18.14
CA HIS A 260 13.03 9.47 17.02
C HIS A 260 13.20 8.06 16.44
N ARG A 261 14.43 7.53 16.43
CA ARG A 261 14.72 6.13 16.04
C ARG A 261 14.20 5.14 17.08
N GLU A 262 14.26 5.45 18.37
CA GLU A 262 13.59 4.68 19.43
C GLU A 262 12.07 4.63 19.26
N LYS A 263 11.45 5.68 18.70
CA LYS A 263 10.01 5.67 18.37
C LYS A 263 9.68 4.79 17.16
N ILE A 264 10.63 4.59 16.24
CA ILE A 264 10.46 3.63 15.15
C ILE A 264 10.68 2.21 15.68
N ARG A 265 11.75 2.02 16.48
CA ARG A 265 12.29 0.74 16.97
C ARG A 265 11.80 -0.44 16.14
N PRO A 266 12.45 -0.69 14.99
CA PRO A 266 12.08 -1.79 14.13
C PRO A 266 12.18 -3.09 14.93
N HIS A 267 11.19 -3.98 14.73
CA HIS A 267 11.29 -5.35 15.21
C HIS A 267 12.25 -6.14 14.32
N ASP A 268 12.43 -7.42 14.60
CA ASP A 268 13.14 -8.28 13.67
C ASP A 268 12.40 -8.38 12.31
N PRO A 269 13.12 -8.74 11.22
CA PRO A 269 12.53 -8.83 9.90
C PRO A 269 11.26 -9.69 9.79
N ALA A 270 11.17 -10.79 10.55
CA ALA A 270 10.00 -11.66 10.47
C ALA A 270 8.78 -10.99 11.09
N HIS A 271 8.94 -10.39 12.28
CA HIS A 271 7.86 -9.65 12.93
C HIS A 271 7.42 -8.41 12.13
N GLU A 272 8.34 -7.64 11.54
CA GLU A 272 7.99 -6.50 10.69
C GLU A 272 7.17 -6.93 9.45
N VAL A 273 7.46 -8.09 8.89
CA VAL A 273 6.67 -8.66 7.79
C VAL A 273 5.29 -9.10 8.27
N GLU A 274 5.17 -9.70 9.46
CA GLU A 274 3.88 -10.05 10.07
C GLU A 274 3.00 -8.81 10.27
N ILE A 275 3.57 -7.69 10.73
CA ILE A 275 2.87 -6.40 10.83
C ILE A 275 2.37 -5.94 9.46
N LEU A 276 3.23 -5.95 8.43
CA LEU A 276 2.87 -5.53 7.08
C LEU A 276 1.74 -6.39 6.48
N ILE A 277 1.79 -7.71 6.68
CA ILE A 277 0.73 -8.64 6.28
C ILE A 277 -0.55 -8.37 7.09
N GLY A 278 -0.43 -8.13 8.40
CA GLY A 278 -1.55 -7.75 9.27
C GLY A 278 -2.25 -6.48 8.80
N GLN A 279 -1.50 -5.45 8.43
CA GLN A 279 -2.03 -4.20 7.89
C GLN A 279 -2.71 -4.41 6.52
N LEU A 280 -2.11 -5.22 5.65
CA LEU A 280 -2.71 -5.60 4.37
C LEU A 280 -4.03 -6.39 4.57
N ASN A 281 -4.08 -7.30 5.57
CA ASN A 281 -5.28 -8.01 5.99
C ASN A 281 -6.37 -7.06 6.48
N LYS A 282 -6.03 -6.07 7.31
CA LYS A 282 -7.00 -5.05 7.73
C LYS A 282 -7.54 -4.25 6.56
N ALA A 283 -6.68 -3.84 5.63
CA ALA A 283 -7.10 -3.14 4.42
C ALA A 283 -8.12 -3.95 3.61
N SER A 284 -7.86 -5.24 3.38
CA SER A 284 -8.80 -6.15 2.71
C SER A 284 -10.11 -6.31 3.49
N LEU A 285 -10.04 -6.63 4.78
CA LEU A 285 -11.21 -6.89 5.62
C LEU A 285 -12.14 -5.68 5.73
N LEU A 286 -11.57 -4.49 5.90
CA LEU A 286 -12.32 -3.25 6.09
C LEU A 286 -12.75 -2.60 4.77
N PHE A 287 -12.30 -3.09 3.62
CA PHE A 287 -12.71 -2.55 2.33
C PHE A 287 -14.21 -2.70 2.12
N ARG A 288 -14.80 -3.84 2.51
CA ARG A 288 -16.26 -4.04 2.47
C ARG A 288 -17.01 -3.01 3.34
N ASP A 289 -16.42 -2.63 4.48
CA ASP A 289 -17.00 -1.68 5.42
C ASP A 289 -16.93 -0.27 4.87
N PHE A 290 -15.85 0.06 4.16
CA PHE A 290 -15.75 1.27 3.36
C PHE A 290 -16.84 1.34 2.28
N LEU A 291 -17.07 0.26 1.51
CA LEU A 291 -18.13 0.25 0.50
C LEU A 291 -19.51 0.49 1.13
N THR A 292 -19.79 -0.17 2.26
CA THR A 292 -21.02 0.05 3.02
C THR A 292 -21.14 1.50 3.48
N LEU A 293 -20.03 2.11 3.91
CA LEU A 293 -20.01 3.50 4.34
C LEU A 293 -20.33 4.46 3.19
N VAL A 294 -19.83 4.19 1.99
CA VAL A 294 -20.17 4.95 0.77
C VAL A 294 -21.65 4.81 0.43
N GLU A 295 -22.22 3.61 0.51
CA GLU A 295 -23.64 3.34 0.26
C GLU A 295 -24.56 4.11 1.23
N LEU A 296 -24.08 4.41 2.45
CA LEU A 296 -24.79 5.21 3.46
C LEU A 296 -24.67 6.73 3.26
N SER A 297 -23.83 7.19 2.33
CA SER A 297 -23.74 8.60 1.95
C SER A 297 -24.94 9.02 1.08
N PRO A 298 -25.27 10.33 0.99
CA PRO A 298 -26.32 10.80 0.10
C PRO A 298 -26.07 10.36 -1.36
N SER A 299 -27.05 9.67 -1.95
CA SER A 299 -26.94 9.22 -3.34
C SER A 299 -26.95 10.39 -4.30
N ARG A 300 -26.12 10.31 -5.34
CA ARG A 300 -26.00 11.34 -6.38
C ARG A 300 -26.78 11.01 -7.64
N LYS A 301 -27.29 9.78 -7.76
CA LYS A 301 -28.34 9.44 -8.72
C LYS A 301 -29.68 9.56 -7.99
N TYR A 302 -30.51 10.51 -8.40
CA TYR A 302 -31.91 10.57 -7.96
C TYR A 302 -32.60 9.28 -8.40
N VAL A 303 -32.94 8.41 -7.45
CA VAL A 303 -34.01 7.45 -7.66
C VAL A 303 -35.29 8.27 -7.61
N HIS A 304 -35.97 8.42 -8.75
CA HIS A 304 -37.36 8.83 -8.74
C HIS A 304 -38.13 7.75 -7.95
N GLN A 305 -38.29 7.96 -6.64
CA GLN A 305 -39.38 7.32 -5.92
C GLN A 305 -40.64 7.92 -6.52
N SER A 306 -41.17 7.23 -7.51
CA SER A 306 -42.52 7.44 -8.02
C SER A 306 -43.44 7.01 -6.89
N SER A 307 -43.71 7.93 -5.97
CA SER A 307 -44.84 7.80 -5.06
C SER A 307 -46.09 7.85 -5.92
N ILE A 308 -46.69 6.67 -6.13
CA ILE A 308 -48.11 6.54 -6.47
C ILE A 308 -48.92 6.91 -5.22
#